data_AF-A0A2T2YAS9-F1
#
_entry.id   AF-A0A2T2YAS9-F1
#
_cell.length_a   1.000
_cell.length_b   1.000
_cell.length_c   1.000
_cell.angle_alpha   90.00
_cell.angle_beta   90.00
_cell.angle_gamma   90.00
#
_symmetry.space_group_name_H-M   'P 1'
#
loop_
_entity.id
_entity.type
_entity.pdbx_description
1 polymer ?
#
loop_
_entity_poly.entity_id
_entity_poly.type
_entity_poly.pdbx_seq_one_letter_code
_entity_poly.pdbx_strand_id
1 'polypeptide(L)'
;MFPNQPDYSTPLSNYVLRLAYCQRKSYFVVVYLSLKNSYLKREITNAFGKNFLTISYDARHQWVYNDWQGYQTLESVIQGANACLEVIQQVKCPRLLNDNRQVLGPWEHATDWIAQDWTPRAIALGLTQFAHVVSPESMARLSAEQMYVKINNSFRMQIFDDYQQAAEWLEK
;
A
#
# COMPACT_ATOMS: atom_id res chain seq x y z
N MET A 1 -56.13 45.67 27.91
CA MET A 1 -55.49 45.78 26.57
C MET A 1 -53.99 45.73 26.81
N PHE A 2 -53.39 44.54 26.72
CA PHE A 2 -51.97 44.31 26.99
C PHE A 2 -51.22 44.23 25.65
N PRO A 3 -50.12 44.97 25.43
CA PRO A 3 -49.22 44.69 24.34
C PRO A 3 -48.01 43.87 24.83
N ASN A 4 -47.99 42.63 24.34
CA ASN A 4 -46.87 41.87 23.78
C ASN A 4 -45.58 41.66 24.59
N GLN A 5 -45.40 40.41 25.02
CA GLN A 5 -44.11 39.79 25.31
C GLN A 5 -43.23 39.71 24.05
N PRO A 6 -41.90 39.74 24.19
CA PRO A 6 -40.98 39.52 23.07
C PRO A 6 -40.97 38.05 22.62
N ASP A 7 -40.96 37.88 21.31
CA ASP A 7 -40.95 36.64 20.54
C ASP A 7 -39.56 35.94 20.61
N TYR A 8 -39.56 34.67 21.03
CA TYR A 8 -38.38 33.79 20.98
C TYR A 8 -38.30 33.08 19.63
N SER A 9 -37.99 33.83 18.57
CA SER A 9 -37.85 33.29 17.21
C SER A 9 -36.50 33.68 16.58
N THR A 10 -35.40 33.14 17.12
CA THR A 10 -34.11 33.13 16.39
C THR A 10 -33.63 31.70 16.13
N PRO A 11 -33.85 31.14 14.92
CA PRO A 11 -33.27 29.88 14.51
C PRO A 11 -31.88 30.11 13.86
N LEU A 12 -30.95 30.76 14.58
CA LEU A 12 -29.56 30.92 14.10
C LEU A 12 -28.53 30.15 14.94
N SER A 13 -28.92 29.61 16.09
CA SER A 13 -28.00 28.85 16.98
C SER A 13 -27.72 27.43 16.49
N ASN A 14 -28.71 26.75 15.89
CA ASN A 14 -28.57 25.34 15.49
C ASN A 14 -27.71 25.11 14.23
N TYR A 15 -27.58 26.10 13.34
CA TYR A 15 -26.76 25.96 12.12
C TYR A 15 -25.26 26.10 12.41
N VAL A 16 -24.88 27.05 13.26
CA VAL A 16 -23.47 27.26 13.65
C VAL A 16 -22.95 26.07 14.48
N LEU A 17 -23.78 25.53 15.38
CA LEU A 17 -23.44 24.32 16.14
C LEU A 17 -23.36 23.06 15.26
N ARG A 18 -24.23 22.91 14.25
CA ARG A 18 -24.15 21.80 13.29
C ARG A 18 -22.91 21.88 12.39
N LEU A 19 -22.53 23.08 11.93
CA LEU A 19 -21.31 23.28 11.15
C LEU A 19 -20.05 23.03 11.98
N ALA A 20 -20.00 23.50 13.22
CA ALA A 20 -18.89 23.23 14.13
C ALA A 20 -18.77 21.73 14.52
N TYR A 21 -19.90 21.04 14.70
CA TYR A 21 -19.93 19.59 14.96
C TYR A 21 -19.56 18.76 13.73
N CYS A 22 -20.00 19.16 12.53
CA CYS A 22 -19.65 18.52 11.26
C CYS A 22 -18.16 18.73 10.93
N GLN A 23 -17.63 19.95 11.14
CA GLN A 23 -16.20 20.23 11.04
C GLN A 23 -15.39 19.44 12.07
N ARG A 24 -15.76 19.44 13.36
CA ARG A 24 -15.01 18.65 14.38
C ARG A 24 -15.05 17.14 14.11
N LYS A 25 -16.17 16.56 13.66
CA LYS A 25 -16.21 15.15 13.24
C LYS A 25 -15.35 14.91 12.01
N SER A 26 -15.40 15.79 11.01
CA SER A 26 -14.58 15.71 9.80
C SER A 26 -13.09 15.79 10.14
N TYR A 27 -12.67 16.79 10.92
CA TYR A 27 -11.29 16.92 11.39
C TYR A 27 -10.84 15.73 12.25
N PHE A 28 -11.67 15.22 13.16
CA PHE A 28 -11.31 14.06 13.98
C PHE A 28 -11.17 12.78 13.14
N VAL A 29 -12.05 12.58 12.14
CA VAL A 29 -11.95 11.48 11.17
C VAL A 29 -10.72 11.63 10.28
N VAL A 30 -10.43 12.83 9.80
CA VAL A 30 -9.24 13.12 8.97
C VAL A 30 -7.95 12.91 9.76
N VAL A 31 -7.87 13.41 11.00
CA VAL A 31 -6.71 13.21 11.88
C VAL A 31 -6.58 11.74 12.27
N TYR A 32 -7.68 11.05 12.58
CA TYR A 32 -7.66 9.62 12.90
C TYR A 32 -7.24 8.75 11.71
N LEU A 33 -7.74 9.03 10.50
CA LEU A 33 -7.34 8.36 9.27
C LEU A 33 -5.87 8.66 8.92
N SER A 34 -5.44 9.91 9.11
CA SER A 34 -4.03 10.32 8.95
C SER A 34 -3.11 9.58 9.92
N LEU A 35 -3.51 9.45 11.20
CA LEU A 35 -2.74 8.74 12.22
C LEU A 35 -2.72 7.22 11.99
N LYS A 36 -3.83 6.63 11.52
CA LYS A 36 -3.85 5.21 11.11
C LYS A 36 -2.99 4.94 9.89
N ASN A 37 -2.95 5.87 8.94
CA ASN A 37 -2.10 5.71 7.77
C ASN A 37 -0.61 5.82 8.13
N SER A 38 -0.22 6.65 9.10
CA SER A 38 1.19 6.76 9.52
C SER A 38 1.81 5.49 10.13
N TYR A 39 1.01 4.49 10.54
CA TYR A 39 1.48 3.22 11.11
C TYR A 39 0.78 2.01 10.50
N LEU A 40 0.46 2.06 9.20
CA LEU A 40 -0.14 0.90 8.54
C LEU A 40 0.90 -0.22 8.43
N LYS A 41 0.64 -1.33 9.11
CA LYS A 41 1.37 -2.60 8.99
C LYS A 41 0.38 -3.77 8.98
N ARG A 42 0.59 -4.74 8.09
CA ARG A 42 -0.20 -5.96 7.95
C ARG A 42 0.73 -7.14 7.77
N GLU A 43 0.43 -8.24 8.43
CA GLU A 43 1.16 -9.51 8.30
C GLU A 43 0.22 -10.52 7.65
N ILE A 44 0.72 -11.27 6.66
CA ILE A 44 -0.02 -12.29 5.93
C ILE A 44 0.58 -13.65 6.28
N THR A 45 -0.22 -14.47 6.93
CA THR A 45 0.17 -15.80 7.38
C THR A 45 -0.46 -16.87 6.50
N ASN A 46 0.25 -17.98 6.32
CA ASN A 46 -0.32 -19.18 5.72
C ASN A 46 -1.23 -19.94 6.71
N ALA A 47 -1.79 -21.07 6.27
CA ALA A 47 -2.67 -21.92 7.09
C ALA A 47 -2.02 -22.46 8.38
N PHE A 48 -0.68 -22.47 8.46
CA PHE A 48 0.08 -22.90 9.63
C PHE A 48 0.47 -21.74 10.56
N GLY A 49 -0.03 -20.52 10.31
CA GLY A 49 0.29 -19.33 11.08
C GLY A 49 1.68 -18.76 10.83
N LYS A 50 2.43 -19.29 9.83
CA LYS A 50 3.73 -18.74 9.46
C LYS A 50 3.54 -17.52 8.58
N ASN A 51 4.13 -16.39 9.00
CA ASN A 51 4.17 -15.16 8.20
C ASN A 51 5.03 -15.40 6.94
N PHE A 52 4.49 -15.03 5.79
CA PHE A 52 5.20 -15.08 4.51
C PHE A 52 5.29 -13.72 3.81
N LEU A 53 4.53 -12.72 4.29
CA LEU A 53 4.58 -11.36 3.78
C LEU A 53 4.21 -10.36 4.88
N THR A 54 5.10 -9.40 5.12
CA THR A 54 4.77 -8.20 5.88
C THR A 54 4.62 -7.01 4.94
N ILE A 55 3.49 -6.31 5.02
CA ILE A 55 3.21 -5.09 4.27
C ILE A 55 3.22 -3.93 5.26
N SER A 56 3.91 -2.85 4.95
CA SER A 56 3.87 -1.62 5.74
C SER A 56 3.88 -0.39 4.86
N TYR A 57 3.33 0.71 5.34
CA TYR A 57 3.45 2.00 4.66
C TYR A 57 4.44 2.88 5.41
N ASP A 58 5.51 3.28 4.72
CA ASP A 58 6.44 4.28 5.23
C ASP A 58 5.90 5.67 4.86
N ALA A 59 5.22 6.31 5.81
CA ALA A 59 4.64 7.63 5.59
C ALA A 59 5.70 8.73 5.44
N ARG A 60 6.92 8.52 5.96
CA ARG A 60 8.01 9.50 5.87
C ARG A 60 8.59 9.52 4.46
N HIS A 61 8.83 8.35 3.89
CA HIS A 61 9.44 8.24 2.56
C HIS A 61 8.41 8.02 1.44
N GLN A 62 7.14 7.84 1.80
CA GLN A 62 5.99 7.66 0.92
C GLN A 62 6.11 6.47 -0.02
N TRP A 63 6.42 5.29 0.52
CA TRP A 63 6.32 4.02 -0.20
C TRP A 63 5.58 2.96 0.62
N VAL A 64 4.94 2.03 -0.09
CA VAL A 64 4.55 0.75 0.50
C VAL A 64 5.77 -0.16 0.49
N TYR A 65 6.07 -0.80 1.61
CA TYR A 65 7.13 -1.77 1.79
C TYR A 65 6.54 -3.16 1.96
N ASN A 66 6.93 -4.08 1.08
CA ASN A 66 6.63 -5.50 1.17
C ASN A 66 7.90 -6.26 1.54
N ASP A 67 7.82 -7.11 2.56
CA ASP A 67 8.89 -8.03 2.98
C ASP A 67 8.40 -9.47 2.84
N TRP A 68 8.79 -10.11 1.74
CA TRP A 68 8.43 -11.49 1.42
C TRP A 68 9.44 -12.48 1.99
N GLN A 69 8.94 -13.53 2.63
CA GLN A 69 9.76 -14.47 3.39
C GLN A 69 9.45 -15.93 3.07
N GLY A 70 10.48 -16.76 2.99
CA GLY A 70 10.34 -18.21 2.83
C GLY A 70 9.99 -18.65 1.40
N TYR A 71 9.31 -19.79 1.29
CA TYR A 71 8.87 -20.33 0.01
C TYR A 71 7.50 -19.78 -0.35
N GLN A 72 7.35 -19.41 -1.62
CA GLN A 72 6.10 -18.87 -2.16
C GLN A 72 5.45 -19.89 -3.08
N THR A 73 4.17 -20.13 -2.85
CA THR A 73 3.25 -20.81 -3.79
C THR A 73 2.49 -19.77 -4.61
N LEU A 74 1.91 -20.17 -5.73
CA LEU A 74 1.07 -19.29 -6.55
C LEU A 74 -0.04 -18.63 -5.70
N GLU A 75 -0.70 -19.42 -4.85
CA GLU A 75 -1.75 -18.93 -3.95
C GLU A 75 -1.23 -17.88 -2.98
N SER A 76 -0.08 -18.11 -2.34
CA SER A 76 0.52 -17.12 -1.42
C SER A 76 0.91 -15.83 -2.12
N VAL A 77 1.43 -15.92 -3.36
CA VAL A 77 1.75 -14.74 -4.17
C VAL A 77 0.49 -13.97 -4.52
N ILE A 78 -0.57 -14.64 -4.99
CA ILE A 78 -1.84 -14.00 -5.33
C ILE A 78 -2.44 -13.32 -4.10
N GLN A 79 -2.49 -14.02 -2.97
CA GLN A 79 -3.03 -13.50 -1.72
C GLN A 79 -2.23 -12.27 -1.25
N GLY A 80 -0.91 -12.37 -1.16
CA GLY A 80 -0.06 -11.30 -0.68
C GLY A 80 -0.03 -10.09 -1.62
N ALA A 81 0.03 -10.33 -2.93
CA ALA A 81 0.04 -9.26 -3.93
C ALA A 81 -1.30 -8.52 -3.99
N ASN A 82 -2.44 -9.20 -3.83
CA ASN A 82 -3.75 -8.55 -3.70
C ASN A 82 -3.85 -7.74 -2.40
N ALA A 83 -3.35 -8.27 -1.27
CA ALA A 83 -3.29 -7.51 -0.02
C ALA A 83 -2.43 -6.23 -0.15
N CYS A 84 -1.37 -6.28 -0.96
CA CYS A 84 -0.59 -5.09 -1.30
C CYS A 84 -1.39 -4.06 -2.11
N LEU A 85 -2.23 -4.49 -3.07
CA LEU A 85 -3.11 -3.57 -3.82
C LEU A 85 -4.11 -2.87 -2.91
N GLU A 86 -4.69 -3.58 -1.93
CA GLU A 86 -5.58 -2.98 -0.93
C GLU A 86 -4.88 -1.87 -0.14
N VAL A 87 -3.62 -2.10 0.26
CA VAL A 87 -2.81 -1.09 0.95
C VAL A 87 -2.50 0.10 0.05
N ILE A 88 -2.03 -0.15 -1.18
CA ILE A 88 -1.75 0.91 -2.18
C ILE A 88 -2.99 1.77 -2.40
N GLN A 89 -4.17 1.16 -2.54
CA GLN A 89 -5.44 1.87 -2.69
C GLN A 89 -5.79 2.71 -1.45
N GLN A 90 -5.58 2.16 -0.25
CA GLN A 90 -5.88 2.84 1.01
C GLN A 90 -4.99 4.08 1.23
N VAL A 91 -3.68 3.95 0.99
CA VAL A 91 -2.72 5.04 1.24
C VAL A 91 -2.50 5.94 0.03
N LYS A 92 -2.99 5.54 -1.15
CA LYS A 92 -2.81 6.23 -2.45
C LYS A 92 -1.34 6.51 -2.75
N CYS A 93 -0.50 5.50 -2.53
CA CYS A 93 0.93 5.62 -2.64
C CYS A 93 1.42 5.17 -4.03
N PRO A 94 2.17 6.00 -4.78
CA PRO A 94 2.61 5.65 -6.12
C PRO A 94 3.90 4.80 -6.15
N ARG A 95 4.45 4.44 -4.98
CA ARG A 95 5.77 3.81 -4.83
C ARG A 95 5.68 2.51 -4.05
N LEU A 96 6.30 1.47 -4.59
CA LEU A 96 6.42 0.16 -3.95
C LEU A 96 7.89 -0.25 -3.85
N LEU A 97 8.34 -0.57 -2.63
CA LEU A 97 9.59 -1.27 -2.36
C LEU A 97 9.23 -2.71 -1.98
N ASN A 98 9.65 -3.67 -2.79
CA ASN A 98 9.36 -5.08 -2.58
C ASN A 98 10.64 -5.85 -2.34
N ASP A 99 10.83 -6.27 -1.11
CA ASP A 99 11.98 -7.01 -0.65
C ASP A 99 11.72 -8.52 -0.68
N ASN A 100 12.47 -9.19 -1.54
CA ASN A 100 12.48 -10.63 -1.73
C ASN A 100 13.80 -11.26 -1.26
N ARG A 101 14.66 -10.55 -0.50
CA ARG A 101 15.94 -11.10 -0.02
C ARG A 101 15.78 -12.32 0.88
N GLN A 102 14.62 -12.46 1.54
CA GLN A 102 14.28 -13.59 2.40
C GLN A 102 13.46 -14.68 1.69
N VAL A 103 13.24 -14.56 0.37
CA VAL A 103 12.57 -15.59 -0.44
C VAL A 103 13.57 -16.70 -0.77
N LEU A 104 13.20 -17.94 -0.43
CA LEU A 104 14.14 -19.07 -0.44
C LEU A 104 14.15 -19.89 -1.74
N GLY A 105 13.22 -19.64 -2.66
CA GLY A 105 13.06 -20.45 -3.86
C GLY A 105 12.48 -19.69 -5.04
N PRO A 106 12.43 -20.36 -6.21
CA PRO A 106 11.84 -19.77 -7.40
C PRO A 106 10.32 -19.60 -7.22
N TRP A 107 9.80 -18.55 -7.84
CA TRP A 107 8.38 -18.20 -7.85
C TRP A 107 7.89 -17.86 -9.26
N GLU A 108 8.61 -18.35 -10.27
CA GLU A 108 8.37 -18.12 -11.71
C GLU A 108 6.93 -18.43 -12.14
N HIS A 109 6.29 -19.41 -11.49
CA HIS A 109 4.90 -19.80 -11.70
C HIS A 109 3.89 -18.66 -11.51
N ALA A 110 4.25 -17.59 -10.77
CA ALA A 110 3.39 -16.43 -10.56
C ALA A 110 3.69 -15.25 -11.51
N THR A 111 4.81 -15.28 -12.25
CA THR A 111 5.29 -14.14 -13.04
C THR A 111 4.32 -13.73 -14.16
N ASP A 112 3.65 -14.70 -14.80
CA ASP A 112 2.65 -14.42 -15.83
C ASP A 112 1.42 -13.73 -15.25
N TRP A 113 0.91 -14.23 -14.13
CA TRP A 113 -0.23 -13.60 -13.45
C TRP A 113 0.14 -12.19 -12.94
N ILE A 114 1.35 -11.99 -12.42
CA ILE A 114 1.80 -10.67 -11.99
C ILE A 114 1.80 -9.69 -13.17
N ALA A 115 2.33 -10.08 -14.32
CA ALA A 115 2.41 -9.22 -15.48
C ALA A 115 1.03 -8.94 -16.12
N GLN A 116 0.18 -9.96 -16.23
CA GLN A 116 -1.07 -9.86 -16.99
C GLN A 116 -2.26 -9.35 -16.16
N ASP A 117 -2.26 -9.58 -14.84
CA ASP A 117 -3.42 -9.30 -13.99
C ASP A 117 -3.09 -8.33 -12.84
N TRP A 118 -2.01 -8.56 -12.09
CA TRP A 118 -1.66 -7.67 -10.97
C TRP A 118 -1.16 -6.30 -11.45
N THR A 119 -0.26 -6.28 -12.44
CA THR A 119 0.39 -5.04 -12.91
C THR A 119 -0.59 -4.01 -13.45
N PRO A 120 -1.56 -4.36 -14.34
CA PRO A 120 -2.56 -3.39 -14.81
C PRO A 120 -3.40 -2.80 -13.66
N ARG A 121 -3.75 -3.62 -12.66
CA ARG A 121 -4.49 -3.17 -11.48
C ARG A 121 -3.65 -2.24 -10.60
N ALA A 122 -2.37 -2.54 -10.41
CA ALA A 122 -1.45 -1.67 -9.67
C ALA A 122 -1.31 -0.29 -10.33
N ILE A 123 -1.13 -0.26 -11.66
CA ILE A 123 -1.06 0.99 -12.44
C ILE A 123 -2.37 1.77 -12.33
N ALA A 124 -3.52 1.10 -12.42
CA ALA A 124 -4.83 1.75 -12.28
C ALA A 124 -5.06 2.37 -10.88
N LEU A 125 -4.40 1.84 -9.85
CA LEU A 125 -4.39 2.41 -8.50
C LEU A 125 -3.38 3.56 -8.32
N GLY A 126 -2.61 3.89 -9.36
CA GLY A 126 -1.64 4.98 -9.37
C GLY A 126 -0.21 4.56 -9.05
N LEU A 127 0.11 3.26 -9.06
CA LEU A 127 1.50 2.81 -8.91
C LEU A 127 2.32 3.23 -10.13
N THR A 128 3.43 3.94 -9.89
CA THR A 128 4.31 4.46 -10.94
C THR A 128 5.75 3.99 -10.78
N GLN A 129 6.18 3.67 -9.56
CA GLN A 129 7.54 3.26 -9.22
C GLN A 129 7.55 1.95 -8.43
N PHE A 130 8.37 1.01 -8.88
CA PHE A 130 8.51 -0.31 -8.27
C PHE A 130 9.97 -0.72 -8.16
N ALA A 131 10.51 -0.64 -6.95
CA ALA A 131 11.83 -1.15 -6.64
C ALA A 131 11.71 -2.58 -6.10
N HIS A 132 12.35 -3.52 -6.78
CA HIS A 132 12.36 -4.93 -6.39
C HIS A 132 13.74 -5.32 -5.86
N VAL A 133 13.86 -5.62 -4.58
CA VAL A 133 15.11 -6.01 -3.94
C VAL A 133 15.18 -7.52 -3.87
N VAL A 134 16.27 -8.12 -4.32
CA VAL A 134 16.46 -9.58 -4.30
C VAL A 134 17.94 -9.90 -4.17
N SER A 135 18.26 -10.96 -3.42
CA SER A 135 19.67 -11.35 -3.21
C SER A 135 20.28 -11.84 -4.54
N PRO A 136 21.49 -11.36 -4.94
CA PRO A 136 22.10 -11.65 -6.24
C PRO A 136 22.22 -13.14 -6.57
N GLU A 137 22.57 -13.94 -5.57
CA GLU A 137 22.85 -15.37 -5.70
C GLU A 137 21.63 -16.25 -5.38
N SER A 138 20.45 -15.65 -5.16
CA SER A 138 19.24 -16.40 -4.82
C SER A 138 18.54 -16.99 -6.05
N MET A 139 17.88 -18.13 -5.87
CA MET A 139 17.00 -18.70 -6.89
C MET A 139 15.83 -17.75 -7.25
N ALA A 140 15.45 -16.86 -6.32
CA ALA A 140 14.41 -15.86 -6.53
C ALA A 140 14.81 -14.79 -7.57
N ARG A 141 16.11 -14.59 -7.82
CA ARG A 141 16.62 -13.59 -8.77
C ARG A 141 16.13 -13.86 -10.19
N LEU A 142 16.18 -15.11 -10.64
CA LEU A 142 15.72 -15.51 -11.99
C LEU A 142 14.23 -15.20 -12.19
N SER A 143 13.40 -15.48 -11.19
CA SER A 143 11.97 -15.16 -11.23
C SER A 143 11.72 -13.63 -11.27
N ALA A 144 12.55 -12.84 -10.56
CA ALA A 144 12.47 -11.38 -10.61
C ALA A 144 12.83 -10.82 -12.00
N GLU A 145 13.84 -11.37 -12.67
CA GLU A 145 14.23 -10.97 -14.03
C GLU A 145 13.15 -11.32 -15.05
N GLN A 146 12.58 -12.52 -14.95
CA GLN A 146 11.44 -12.92 -15.78
C GLN A 146 10.24 -11.98 -15.61
N MET A 147 9.89 -11.63 -14.36
CA MET A 147 8.84 -10.65 -14.08
C MET A 147 9.15 -9.30 -14.71
N TYR A 148 10.38 -8.79 -14.56
CA TYR A 148 10.79 -7.51 -15.13
C TYR A 148 10.64 -7.49 -16.67
N VAL A 149 11.09 -8.55 -17.34
CA VAL A 149 10.93 -8.70 -18.80
C VAL A 149 9.45 -8.74 -19.19
N LYS A 150 8.62 -9.49 -18.46
CA LYS A 150 7.18 -9.63 -18.75
C LYS A 150 6.39 -8.32 -18.53
N ILE A 151 6.75 -7.54 -17.52
CA ILE A 151 6.16 -6.21 -17.27
C ILE A 151 6.51 -5.22 -18.39
N ASN A 152 7.63 -5.43 -19.10
CA ASN A 152 7.98 -4.79 -20.36
C ASN A 152 7.80 -3.26 -20.36
N ASN A 153 8.41 -2.57 -19.39
CA ASN A 153 8.39 -1.11 -19.26
C ASN A 153 6.97 -0.49 -19.16
N SER A 154 5.97 -1.25 -18.71
CA SER A 154 4.61 -0.71 -18.47
C SER A 154 4.59 0.42 -17.44
N PHE A 155 5.59 0.48 -16.55
CA PHE A 155 5.83 1.54 -15.56
C PHE A 155 7.29 1.50 -15.09
N ARG A 156 7.74 2.46 -14.25
CA ARG A 156 9.13 2.51 -13.76
C ARG A 156 9.33 1.37 -12.77
N MET A 157 9.99 0.31 -13.21
CA MET A 157 10.43 -0.79 -12.37
C MET A 157 11.95 -0.92 -12.44
N GLN A 158 12.60 -1.29 -11.35
CA GLN A 158 14.01 -1.65 -11.35
C GLN A 158 14.30 -2.72 -10.30
N ILE A 159 15.23 -3.61 -10.61
CA ILE A 159 15.72 -4.64 -9.68
C ILE A 159 17.01 -4.13 -9.01
N PHE A 160 17.13 -4.39 -7.72
CA PHE A 160 18.28 -4.03 -6.89
C PHE A 160 18.75 -5.23 -6.07
N ASP A 161 20.06 -5.26 -5.83
CA ASP A 161 20.68 -6.24 -4.94
C ASP A 161 20.69 -5.75 -3.48
N ASP A 162 20.56 -4.44 -3.29
CA ASP A 162 20.67 -3.76 -2.01
C ASP A 162 19.43 -2.90 -1.71
N TYR A 163 19.00 -2.95 -0.46
CA TYR A 163 17.83 -2.20 0.00
C TYR A 163 18.06 -0.69 -0.04
N GLN A 164 19.24 -0.22 0.36
CA GLN A 164 19.51 1.20 0.45
C GLN A 164 19.48 1.84 -0.95
N GLN A 165 20.09 1.20 -1.95
CA GLN A 165 20.03 1.66 -3.35
C GLN A 165 18.59 1.71 -3.88
N ALA A 166 17.76 0.72 -3.53
CA ALA A 166 16.35 0.70 -3.91
C ALA A 166 15.56 1.85 -3.27
N ALA A 167 15.78 2.10 -1.98
CA ALA A 167 15.15 3.19 -1.24
C ALA A 167 15.54 4.56 -1.83
N GLU A 168 16.84 4.81 -2.05
CA GLU A 168 17.36 6.04 -2.65
C GLU A 168 16.82 6.26 -4.08
N TRP A 169 16.55 5.19 -4.83
CA TRP A 169 15.94 5.29 -6.15
C TRP A 169 14.45 5.67 -6.09
N LEU A 170 13.71 5.19 -5.09
CA LEU A 170 12.30 5.54 -4.91
C LEU A 170 12.10 7.01 -4.48
N GLU A 171 13.11 7.64 -3.90
CA GLU A 171 13.07 9.06 -3.57
C GLU A 171 13.20 9.98 -4.81
N LYS A 172 13.53 9.44 -5.98
CA LYS A 172 13.75 10.17 -7.24
C LYS A 172 12.60 10.05 -8.24
#